data_AF-A0A662E656-F1
#
_entry.id   AF-A0A662E656-F1
#
_cell.length_a   1.000
_cell.length_b   1.000
_cell.length_c   1.000
_cell.angle_alpha   90.00
_cell.angle_beta   90.00
_cell.angle_gamma   90.00
#
_symmetry.space_group_name_H-M   'P 1'
#
loop_
_entity.id
_entity.type
_entity.pdbx_description
1 polymer ?
#
loop_
_entity_poly.entity_id
_entity_poly.type
_entity_poly.pdbx_seq_one_letter_code
_entity_poly.pdbx_strand_id
1 'polypeptide(L)'
;MRLSFRVCSFLIFGLILMYAPFAASIAGTIEGTLTFWGDPGGGTQIEVGAHSNLGGPPDATDFVSISGGAFSLIVPDGTYFVSVLMARDGNFGEPRPEDVLVWYDADGDGDRDAVTIVGSSTVSEVDIDLGFVYVDVDATGGADNGSSWADAFTDLQDGIDLAVSGIEVWVAEGTYTPGVSRSDNFLTKSGVRVYGGFNGGETVRLQRDWNTHPTILSGEIGGVGATDNCYHVVLAELSNPTAMLNGLTITRGYANGGTIDDYGGGIRARGGGVTLVNVRLIDNYAASTGGGVMVNLGGTVKAYNCSFVNNQAQGGHGGGYYGSVASAEAQTLVNCVFTGNYAWRGGGIALENSGLQPVLVNLSLSGNSAGGEGGGLFTSSGSSFVISNSIIWGNTAGVVGPQISSWTTPATVNYGIVQGGWATGANILTGDPSFADAELRINLDSPAIDAGDSTAIPEDLADIDEDHWTDEIVDVDLDNSWRRENIPSVPDTGIPDDEGRTVDMGAYEAWDPALIFWDGFESNDLDAWSNVAGGP
;
A
#
# COMPACT_ATOMS: atom_id res chain seq x y z
N MET A 1 -4.56 -9.06 22.68
CA MET A 1 -4.22 -7.62 22.82
C MET A 1 -3.24 -7.43 23.97
N ARG A 2 -1.92 -7.42 23.71
CA ARG A 2 -0.95 -6.86 24.67
C ARG A 2 -0.73 -5.41 24.27
N LEU A 3 -1.25 -4.48 25.07
CA LEU A 3 -0.77 -3.10 25.01
C LEU A 3 0.59 -3.03 25.71
N SER A 4 1.62 -2.66 24.96
CA SER A 4 2.90 -2.20 25.51
C SER A 4 3.04 -0.72 25.19
N PHE A 5 3.00 0.14 26.20
CA PHE A 5 3.35 1.54 26.05
C PHE A 5 4.84 1.75 26.32
N ARG A 6 5.54 2.44 25.41
CA ARG A 6 6.87 2.99 25.64
C ARG A 6 6.75 4.50 25.67
N VAL A 7 7.11 5.15 26.78
CA VAL A 7 7.17 6.62 26.86
C VAL A 7 8.57 7.01 27.28
N CYS A 8 9.31 7.64 26.37
CA CYS A 8 10.53 8.36 26.70
C CYS A 8 10.14 9.71 27.30
N SER A 9 10.70 10.04 28.46
CA SER A 9 10.58 11.38 29.02
C SER A 9 11.52 12.30 28.25
N PHE A 10 11.03 13.24 27.45
CA PHE A 10 11.59 14.60 27.30
C PHE A 10 10.62 15.50 26.50
N LEU A 11 10.62 16.79 26.87
CA LEU A 11 9.81 17.91 26.37
C LEU A 11 9.49 17.90 24.85
N ILE A 12 8.27 18.31 24.46
CA ILE A 12 7.97 19.40 23.50
C ILE A 12 6.44 19.59 23.31
N PHE A 13 6.07 20.81 22.90
CA PHE A 13 4.75 21.40 22.67
C PHE A 13 3.86 20.69 21.62
N GLY A 14 2.58 20.54 21.97
CA GLY A 14 1.35 20.71 21.16
C GLY A 14 1.25 20.20 19.72
N LEU A 15 0.42 19.16 19.49
CA LEU A 15 -0.58 19.10 18.42
C LEU A 15 -1.61 18.00 18.73
N ILE A 16 -2.86 18.20 18.27
CA ILE A 16 -4.06 17.40 18.56
C ILE A 16 -4.20 16.27 17.53
N LEU A 17 -4.42 15.03 17.97
CA LEU A 17 -4.79 13.88 17.12
C LEU A 17 -6.17 13.34 17.55
N MET A 18 -7.13 13.32 16.61
CA MET A 18 -8.43 12.68 16.75
C MET A 18 -8.38 11.23 16.21
N TYR A 19 -9.04 10.32 16.93
CA TYR A 19 -9.11 8.88 16.70
C TYR A 19 -9.93 8.45 15.47
N ALA A 20 -9.54 7.34 14.85
CA ALA A 20 -10.43 6.46 14.07
C ALA A 20 -10.73 5.19 14.89
N PRO A 21 -12.02 4.79 15.10
CA PRO A 21 -12.36 3.62 15.91
C PRO A 21 -12.25 2.32 15.10
N PHE A 22 -11.51 1.33 15.64
CA PHE A 22 -11.55 -0.06 15.17
C PHE A 22 -12.53 -0.89 16.01
N ALA A 23 -13.60 -1.40 15.39
CA ALA A 23 -14.52 -2.34 16.04
C ALA A 23 -14.05 -3.79 15.81
N ALA A 24 -13.76 -4.52 16.87
CA ALA A 24 -13.56 -5.97 16.84
C ALA A 24 -14.46 -6.65 17.87
N SER A 25 -15.18 -7.70 17.47
CA SER A 25 -15.93 -8.55 18.41
C SER A 25 -14.93 -9.44 19.15
N ILE A 26 -14.88 -9.35 20.47
CA ILE A 26 -14.01 -10.20 21.30
C ILE A 26 -14.90 -10.97 22.27
N ALA A 27 -14.76 -12.29 22.26
CA ALA A 27 -15.22 -13.19 23.32
C ALA A 27 -13.97 -13.78 23.99
N GLY A 28 -13.75 -13.54 25.29
CA GLY A 28 -12.62 -14.14 26.01
C GLY A 28 -12.15 -13.40 27.27
N THR A 29 -11.29 -14.06 28.03
CA THR A 29 -10.63 -13.52 29.22
C THR A 29 -9.40 -12.70 28.82
N ILE A 30 -9.25 -11.48 29.35
CA ILE A 30 -8.07 -10.63 29.11
C ILE A 30 -7.10 -10.80 30.28
N GLU A 31 -5.88 -11.28 30.01
CA GLU A 31 -4.79 -11.42 31.00
C GLU A 31 -3.58 -10.54 30.63
N GLY A 32 -2.93 -9.92 31.62
CA GLY A 32 -1.77 -9.03 31.40
C GLY A 32 -0.77 -9.00 32.56
N THR A 33 0.46 -8.54 32.29
CA THR A 33 1.54 -8.36 33.29
C THR A 33 2.26 -7.02 33.08
N LEU A 34 2.52 -6.28 34.16
CA LEU A 34 3.22 -4.98 34.12
C LEU A 34 4.62 -5.12 34.78
N THR A 35 5.70 -4.69 34.11
CA THR A 35 7.08 -4.77 34.65
C THR A 35 7.79 -3.41 34.59
N PHE A 36 8.45 -2.99 35.67
CA PHE A 36 9.18 -1.72 35.75
C PHE A 36 10.71 -1.92 35.65
N TRP A 37 11.42 -0.97 35.04
CA TRP A 37 12.89 -0.86 35.13
C TRP A 37 13.27 0.48 35.78
N GLY A 38 13.90 0.42 36.96
CA GLY A 38 14.27 1.56 37.80
C GLY A 38 13.48 1.59 39.13
N ASP A 39 14.13 2.03 40.21
CA ASP A 39 13.46 2.20 41.52
C ASP A 39 12.41 3.32 41.40
N PRO A 40 11.11 3.02 41.46
CA PRO A 40 10.09 4.04 41.44
C PRO A 40 10.13 4.69 42.82
N GLY A 41 10.88 5.78 42.94
CA GLY A 41 10.90 6.60 44.14
C GLY A 41 9.48 6.76 44.66
N GLY A 42 9.26 6.30 45.90
CA GLY A 42 7.95 5.92 46.41
C GLY A 42 6.83 6.92 46.12
N GLY A 43 5.78 6.45 45.43
CA GLY A 43 4.56 7.22 45.26
C GLY A 43 3.69 6.89 44.03
N THR A 44 4.16 6.10 43.07
CA THR A 44 3.35 5.77 41.89
C THR A 44 2.27 4.74 42.21
N GLN A 45 0.99 5.12 42.07
CA GLN A 45 -0.16 4.21 42.13
C GLN A 45 -0.91 4.27 40.80
N ILE A 46 -1.34 3.10 40.31
CA ILE A 46 -2.23 2.97 39.14
C ILE A 46 -3.56 2.45 39.65
N GLU A 47 -4.64 3.09 39.23
CA GLU A 47 -6.01 2.83 39.65
C GLU A 47 -6.86 2.43 38.45
N VAL A 48 -7.55 1.28 38.52
CA VAL A 48 -8.48 0.79 37.50
C VAL A 48 -9.88 0.69 38.10
N GLY A 49 -10.86 1.36 37.50
CA GLY A 49 -12.20 1.52 38.05
C GLY A 49 -13.32 1.49 37.02
N ALA A 50 -14.53 1.12 37.43
CA ALA A 50 -15.76 1.16 36.63
C ALA A 50 -16.93 1.66 37.49
N HIS A 51 -17.70 2.65 37.00
CA HIS A 51 -18.82 3.23 37.77
C HIS A 51 -19.99 3.73 36.90
N SER A 52 -21.18 3.87 37.51
CA SER A 52 -22.47 4.07 36.83
C SER A 52 -23.36 5.17 37.48
N ASN A 53 -23.11 6.47 37.21
CA ASN A 53 -24.15 7.50 37.36
C ASN A 53 -23.85 8.84 36.68
N LEU A 54 -24.87 9.39 36.01
CA LEU A 54 -24.92 10.70 35.36
C LEU A 54 -25.39 11.79 36.36
N GLY A 55 -24.46 12.53 36.97
CA GLY A 55 -24.86 13.72 37.75
C GLY A 55 -23.88 14.30 38.77
N GLY A 56 -22.56 14.12 38.61
CA GLY A 56 -21.52 14.75 39.43
C GLY A 56 -20.14 14.14 39.14
N PRO A 57 -19.02 14.80 39.47
CA PRO A 57 -17.70 14.19 39.30
C PRO A 57 -17.58 12.92 40.15
N PRO A 58 -16.89 11.87 39.67
CA PRO A 58 -16.72 10.62 40.40
C PRO A 58 -15.99 10.81 41.73
N ASP A 59 -16.34 10.01 42.73
CA ASP A 59 -15.66 9.95 44.03
C ASP A 59 -14.54 8.90 43.99
N ALA A 60 -13.48 9.09 44.78
CA ALA A 60 -12.27 8.26 44.82
C ALA A 60 -12.47 6.78 45.22
N THR A 61 -13.72 6.31 45.33
CA THR A 61 -14.07 4.92 45.70
C THR A 61 -14.33 4.01 44.50
N ASP A 62 -14.30 4.55 43.28
CA ASP A 62 -14.57 3.80 42.05
C ASP A 62 -13.34 3.08 41.49
N PHE A 63 -12.20 3.23 42.15
CA PHE A 63 -10.91 2.74 41.70
C PHE A 63 -10.39 1.59 42.56
N VAL A 64 -9.81 0.58 41.90
CA VAL A 64 -8.99 -0.45 42.54
C VAL A 64 -7.53 -0.12 42.29
N SER A 65 -6.78 0.18 43.35
CA SER A 65 -5.34 0.40 43.26
C SER A 65 -4.62 -0.93 43.01
N ILE A 66 -3.76 -1.01 42.01
CA ILE A 66 -2.91 -2.18 41.77
C ILE A 66 -1.46 -1.80 42.01
N SER A 67 -0.82 -2.39 43.02
CA SER A 67 0.60 -2.15 43.32
C SER A 67 1.47 -3.28 42.75
N GLY A 68 1.54 -3.37 41.42
CA GLY A 68 2.37 -4.34 40.71
C GLY A 68 1.89 -5.81 40.83
N GLY A 69 1.94 -6.53 39.71
CA GLY A 69 1.48 -7.92 39.59
C GLY A 69 0.52 -8.14 38.42
N ALA A 70 0.27 -9.41 38.08
CA ALA A 70 -0.66 -9.80 37.02
C ALA A 70 -2.13 -9.60 37.44
N PHE A 71 -3.00 -9.28 36.48
CA PHE A 71 -4.45 -9.19 36.67
C PHE A 71 -5.21 -9.94 35.56
N SER A 72 -6.46 -10.30 35.83
CA SER A 72 -7.37 -10.95 34.88
C SER A 72 -8.75 -10.29 34.93
N LEU A 73 -9.31 -9.94 33.77
CA LEU A 73 -10.63 -9.34 33.61
C LEU A 73 -11.49 -10.23 32.71
N ILE A 74 -12.69 -10.58 33.18
CA ILE A 74 -13.66 -11.38 32.43
C ILE A 74 -14.73 -10.42 31.88
N VAL A 75 -14.88 -10.39 30.56
CA VAL A 75 -15.90 -9.58 29.87
C VAL A 75 -16.88 -10.53 29.14
N PRO A 76 -18.20 -10.31 29.19
CA PRO A 76 -19.18 -11.07 28.41
C PRO A 76 -19.00 -10.90 26.88
N ASP A 77 -19.85 -11.54 26.07
CA ASP A 77 -19.75 -11.46 24.59
C ASP A 77 -20.26 -10.12 24.03
N GLY A 78 -19.44 -9.45 23.20
CA GLY A 78 -19.74 -8.14 22.60
C GLY A 78 -18.53 -7.45 21.93
N THR A 79 -18.72 -6.21 21.47
CA THR A 79 -17.65 -5.34 20.93
C THR A 79 -17.18 -4.39 22.02
N TYR A 80 -15.90 -4.40 22.36
CA TYR A 80 -15.36 -3.67 23.53
C TYR A 80 -14.14 -2.82 23.18
N PHE A 81 -13.96 -1.72 23.92
CA PHE A 81 -12.76 -0.88 23.90
C PHE A 81 -12.16 -0.83 25.32
N VAL A 82 -10.83 -0.90 25.43
CA VAL A 82 -10.11 -0.93 26.72
C VAL A 82 -9.15 0.27 26.79
N SER A 83 -9.17 1.02 27.90
CA SER A 83 -8.33 2.21 28.12
C SER A 83 -7.52 2.10 29.42
N VAL A 84 -6.34 2.73 29.47
CA VAL A 84 -5.43 2.75 30.64
C VAL A 84 -5.20 4.20 31.07
N LEU A 85 -5.35 4.50 32.37
CA LEU A 85 -5.04 5.81 32.95
C LEU A 85 -3.69 5.76 33.69
N MET A 86 -2.84 6.77 33.51
CA MET A 86 -1.64 6.99 34.35
C MET A 86 -1.75 8.35 35.05
N ALA A 87 -1.63 8.36 36.39
CA ALA A 87 -1.55 9.59 37.18
C ALA A 87 -0.19 9.69 37.86
N ARG A 88 0.40 10.89 37.87
CA ARG A 88 1.56 11.21 38.72
C ARG A 88 1.08 12.05 39.91
N ASP A 89 1.50 11.64 41.10
CA ASP A 89 1.40 12.39 42.38
C ASP A 89 0.00 12.55 43.02
N GLY A 90 -0.93 11.61 42.80
CA GLY A 90 -2.02 11.32 43.75
C GLY A 90 -2.96 12.48 44.14
N ASN A 91 -3.12 13.51 43.30
CA ASN A 91 -4.05 14.62 43.55
C ASN A 91 -4.91 14.89 42.31
N PHE A 92 -6.21 14.61 42.44
CA PHE A 92 -7.23 14.80 41.41
C PHE A 92 -7.64 16.29 41.32
N GLY A 93 -7.28 16.95 40.20
CA GLY A 93 -7.82 18.24 39.78
C GLY A 93 -8.43 18.12 38.39
N GLU A 94 -9.36 19.03 38.04
CA GLU A 94 -10.16 18.99 36.81
C GLU A 94 -9.32 18.76 35.53
N PRO A 95 -9.84 17.95 34.57
CA PRO A 95 -9.08 17.54 33.38
C PRO A 95 -8.70 18.74 32.51
N ARG A 96 -7.50 18.68 31.91
CA ARG A 96 -6.96 19.69 30.99
C ARG A 96 -7.34 19.36 29.54
N PRO A 97 -7.20 20.32 28.59
CA PRO A 97 -7.56 20.12 27.18
C PRO A 97 -6.77 19.03 26.44
N GLU A 98 -5.71 18.49 27.07
CA GLU A 98 -4.91 17.36 26.59
C GLU A 98 -5.42 15.97 27.08
N ASP A 99 -6.51 15.92 27.85
CA ASP A 99 -7.14 14.67 28.29
C ASP A 99 -8.16 14.17 27.26
N VAL A 100 -7.96 12.97 26.73
CA VAL A 100 -8.94 12.30 25.85
C VAL A 100 -10.06 11.72 26.71
N LEU A 101 -11.22 12.37 26.65
CA LEU A 101 -12.43 11.96 27.34
C LEU A 101 -13.33 11.18 26.36
N VAL A 102 -13.64 9.90 26.65
CA VAL A 102 -14.64 9.14 25.89
C VAL A 102 -15.61 8.44 26.84
N TRP A 103 -16.91 8.60 26.57
CA TRP A 103 -18.02 8.11 27.38
C TRP A 103 -18.65 6.88 26.74
N TYR A 104 -19.35 6.06 27.54
CA TYR A 104 -19.92 4.76 27.18
C TYR A 104 -21.39 4.65 27.59
N ASP A 105 -22.18 3.88 26.84
CA ASP A 105 -23.52 3.37 27.17
C ASP A 105 -23.61 1.92 26.65
N ALA A 106 -23.91 0.96 27.53
CA ALA A 106 -23.61 -0.46 27.33
C ALA A 106 -24.69 -1.27 26.63
N ASP A 107 -25.95 -0.93 26.84
CA ASP A 107 -27.11 -1.74 26.45
C ASP A 107 -28.42 -0.93 26.46
N GLY A 108 -28.42 0.28 27.02
CA GLY A 108 -29.54 1.21 26.98
C GLY A 108 -30.74 0.84 27.85
N ASP A 109 -30.59 0.00 28.89
CA ASP A 109 -31.72 -0.45 29.72
C ASP A 109 -31.67 -0.10 31.23
N GLY A 110 -30.53 0.35 31.75
CA GLY A 110 -30.48 1.18 32.96
C GLY A 110 -30.59 0.45 34.31
N ASP A 111 -29.91 -0.69 34.48
CA ASP A 111 -29.63 -1.27 35.81
C ASP A 111 -28.17 -1.75 36.01
N ARG A 112 -27.89 -2.29 37.21
CA ARG A 112 -26.54 -2.44 37.79
C ARG A 112 -26.08 -3.90 37.82
N ASP A 113 -24.99 -4.21 37.13
CA ASP A 113 -24.35 -5.53 37.20
C ASP A 113 -22.99 -5.49 37.93
N ALA A 114 -22.79 -6.50 38.79
CA ALA A 114 -21.60 -6.65 39.62
C ALA A 114 -20.66 -7.74 39.08
N VAL A 115 -19.36 -7.43 38.93
CA VAL A 115 -18.33 -8.41 38.55
C VAL A 115 -17.70 -9.04 39.80
N THR A 116 -17.65 -10.37 39.86
CA THR A 116 -16.99 -11.15 40.94
C THR A 116 -15.65 -11.68 40.47
N ILE A 117 -14.60 -11.49 41.27
CA ILE A 117 -13.24 -12.01 41.03
C ILE A 117 -13.10 -13.37 41.74
N VAL A 118 -12.66 -14.42 41.03
CA VAL A 118 -12.30 -15.72 41.63
C VAL A 118 -10.84 -16.04 41.31
N GLY A 119 -10.03 -16.28 42.34
CA GLY A 119 -8.65 -16.73 42.19
C GLY A 119 -8.50 -18.23 42.38
N SER A 120 -7.88 -18.93 41.42
CA SER A 120 -6.75 -19.86 41.62
C SER A 120 -6.42 -20.68 40.35
N SER A 121 -5.12 -20.71 40.01
CA SER A 121 -4.28 -21.71 39.34
C SER A 121 -4.79 -22.59 38.17
N THR A 122 -3.96 -22.55 37.12
CA THR A 122 -3.73 -23.41 35.93
C THR A 122 -4.76 -23.36 34.81
N VAL A 123 -4.43 -22.60 33.76
CA VAL A 123 -4.87 -22.79 32.37
C VAL A 123 -3.61 -22.72 31.49
N SER A 124 -3.44 -23.72 30.63
CA SER A 124 -2.43 -23.73 29.57
C SER A 124 -2.85 -22.75 28.47
N GLU A 125 -1.89 -21.98 27.97
CA GLU A 125 -2.00 -20.95 26.93
C GLU A 125 -3.08 -21.23 25.87
N VAL A 126 -3.92 -20.23 25.63
CA VAL A 126 -4.58 -20.03 24.33
C VAL A 126 -3.98 -18.74 23.78
N ASP A 127 -3.05 -18.93 22.86
CA ASP A 127 -2.38 -17.85 22.14
C ASP A 127 -3.34 -17.31 21.07
N ILE A 128 -3.69 -16.03 21.16
CA ILE A 128 -4.26 -15.27 20.04
C ILE A 128 -3.44 -14.00 19.90
N ASP A 129 -2.21 -14.20 19.41
CA ASP A 129 -1.49 -13.15 18.71
C ASP A 129 -2.34 -12.73 17.51
N LEU A 130 -2.70 -11.45 17.39
CA LEU A 130 -3.28 -10.94 16.14
C LEU A 130 -2.10 -10.73 15.18
N GLY A 131 -1.45 -11.84 14.85
CA GLY A 131 -0.24 -11.94 14.07
C GLY A 131 -0.51 -11.87 12.58
N PHE A 132 0.54 -11.55 11.83
CA PHE A 132 0.60 -11.70 10.38
C PHE A 132 0.76 -13.18 10.02
N VAL A 133 0.29 -13.54 8.82
CA VAL A 133 0.40 -14.91 8.27
C VAL A 133 1.67 -15.00 7.44
N TYR A 134 2.52 -15.97 7.75
CA TYR A 134 3.77 -16.20 7.03
C TYR A 134 3.58 -17.19 5.90
N VAL A 135 4.13 -16.88 4.73
CA VAL A 135 4.14 -17.74 3.54
C VAL A 135 5.57 -17.83 3.01
N ASP A 136 6.08 -19.04 2.86
CA ASP A 136 7.42 -19.32 2.35
C ASP A 136 7.39 -20.63 1.57
N VAL A 137 7.60 -20.54 0.25
CA VAL A 137 7.57 -21.72 -0.65
C VAL A 137 8.71 -22.70 -0.34
N ASP A 138 9.80 -22.22 0.26
CA ASP A 138 10.98 -22.99 0.62
C ASP A 138 10.93 -23.48 2.08
N ALA A 139 9.85 -23.22 2.83
CA ALA A 139 9.69 -23.69 4.20
C ALA A 139 9.75 -25.22 4.28
N THR A 140 10.75 -25.75 5.01
CA THR A 140 10.92 -27.20 5.19
C THR A 140 10.64 -27.63 6.63
N GLY A 141 9.60 -28.44 6.83
CA GLY A 141 9.44 -29.25 8.05
C GLY A 141 8.73 -28.60 9.23
N GLY A 142 8.04 -27.47 9.02
CA GLY A 142 7.13 -26.87 10.00
C GLY A 142 5.72 -27.44 9.98
N ALA A 143 4.83 -26.81 10.74
CA ALA A 143 3.42 -27.18 10.85
C ALA A 143 2.56 -26.78 9.63
N ASP A 144 3.09 -25.98 8.70
CA ASP A 144 2.41 -25.48 7.48
C ASP A 144 1.07 -24.82 7.86
N ASN A 145 1.14 -23.86 8.79
CA ASN A 145 -0.01 -23.21 9.40
C ASN A 145 0.11 -21.67 9.43
N GLY A 146 1.22 -21.13 8.92
CA GLY A 146 1.45 -19.69 8.80
C GLY A 146 1.72 -18.96 10.11
N SER A 147 2.05 -19.65 11.22
CA SER A 147 2.25 -18.99 12.53
C SER A 147 3.66 -18.42 12.75
N SER A 148 4.64 -18.83 11.94
CA SER A 148 6.02 -18.33 11.98
C SER A 148 6.69 -18.59 10.64
N TRP A 149 7.87 -18.00 10.36
CA TRP A 149 8.65 -18.38 9.19
C TRP A 149 8.98 -19.88 9.13
N ALA A 150 9.20 -20.52 10.28
CA ALA A 150 9.48 -21.96 10.34
C ALA A 150 8.24 -22.82 10.06
N ASP A 151 7.05 -22.32 10.40
CA ASP A 151 5.75 -22.98 10.20
C ASP A 151 4.93 -22.34 9.07
N ALA A 152 5.60 -21.59 8.19
CA ALA A 152 4.96 -20.81 7.13
C ALA A 152 4.20 -21.73 6.16
N PHE A 153 3.16 -21.18 5.54
CA PHE A 153 2.50 -21.88 4.45
C PHE A 153 3.41 -21.98 3.24
N THR A 154 3.49 -23.16 2.65
CA THR A 154 4.18 -23.36 1.37
C THR A 154 3.33 -22.95 0.16
N ASP A 155 2.02 -22.79 0.35
CA ASP A 155 1.07 -22.29 -0.64
C ASP A 155 0.56 -20.89 -0.26
N LEU A 156 0.64 -19.93 -1.19
CA LEU A 156 0.22 -18.56 -0.93
C LEU A 156 -1.30 -18.43 -0.79
N GLN A 157 -2.09 -19.22 -1.53
CA GLN A 157 -3.54 -19.14 -1.44
C GLN A 157 -4.02 -19.62 -0.07
N ASP A 158 -3.38 -20.63 0.53
CA ASP A 158 -3.69 -21.06 1.89
C ASP A 158 -3.46 -19.93 2.92
N GLY A 159 -2.39 -19.16 2.75
CA GLY A 159 -2.12 -17.98 3.59
C GLY A 159 -3.17 -16.87 3.43
N ILE A 160 -3.58 -16.58 2.19
CA ILE A 160 -4.66 -15.60 1.89
C ILE A 160 -6.00 -16.08 2.45
N ASP A 161 -6.29 -17.38 2.34
CA ASP A 161 -7.54 -17.98 2.79
C ASP A 161 -7.63 -18.00 4.32
N LEU A 162 -6.51 -18.20 5.03
CA LEU A 162 -6.45 -18.08 6.49
C LEU A 162 -6.63 -16.63 6.97
N ALA A 163 -5.98 -15.67 6.30
CA ALA A 163 -5.98 -14.27 6.73
C ALA A 163 -7.40 -13.70 6.80
N VAL A 164 -7.74 -13.05 7.92
CA VAL A 164 -9.00 -12.30 8.08
C VAL A 164 -8.77 -10.82 7.75
N SER A 165 -9.85 -10.07 7.50
CA SER A 165 -9.76 -8.64 7.20
C SER A 165 -8.96 -7.88 8.26
N GLY A 166 -7.98 -7.09 7.83
CA GLY A 166 -7.04 -6.35 8.69
C GLY A 166 -5.72 -7.06 8.94
N ILE A 167 -5.64 -8.38 8.71
CA ILE A 167 -4.41 -9.16 8.86
C ILE A 167 -3.57 -9.09 7.59
N GLU A 168 -2.26 -9.04 7.79
CA GLU A 168 -1.25 -9.04 6.73
C GLU A 168 -0.78 -10.46 6.42
N VAL A 169 -0.45 -10.69 5.15
CA VAL A 169 0.22 -11.90 4.68
C VAL A 169 1.62 -11.50 4.25
N TRP A 170 2.64 -12.00 4.94
CA TRP A 170 4.05 -11.75 4.63
C TRP A 170 4.60 -12.92 3.83
N VAL A 171 5.08 -12.63 2.64
CA VAL A 171 5.48 -13.63 1.65
C VAL A 171 6.98 -13.53 1.43
N ALA A 172 7.69 -14.62 1.70
CA ALA A 172 9.11 -14.73 1.45
C ALA A 172 9.44 -14.59 -0.06
N GLU A 173 10.71 -14.40 -0.36
CA GLU A 173 11.23 -14.51 -1.71
C GLU A 173 10.95 -15.89 -2.28
N GLY A 174 10.78 -15.95 -3.60
CA GLY A 174 10.51 -17.21 -4.27
C GLY A 174 9.51 -17.05 -5.40
N THR A 175 9.25 -18.17 -6.07
CA THR A 175 8.26 -18.26 -7.15
C THR A 175 7.07 -19.09 -6.69
N TYR A 176 5.92 -18.45 -6.62
CA TYR A 176 4.65 -19.04 -6.23
C TYR A 176 3.79 -19.24 -7.47
N THR A 177 3.29 -20.46 -7.64
CA THR A 177 2.35 -20.82 -8.71
C THR A 177 0.96 -21.06 -8.11
N PRO A 178 -0.13 -20.63 -8.77
CA PRO A 178 -1.46 -20.71 -8.18
C PRO A 178 -2.06 -22.13 -8.13
N GLY A 179 -1.39 -23.12 -8.74
CA GLY A 179 -1.87 -24.50 -8.79
C GLY A 179 -1.27 -25.27 -9.96
N VAL A 180 -2.06 -26.19 -10.55
CA VAL A 180 -1.63 -27.12 -11.61
C VAL A 180 -2.56 -27.10 -12.83
N SER A 181 -3.69 -26.41 -12.75
CA SER A 181 -4.65 -26.21 -13.85
C SER A 181 -4.58 -24.78 -14.37
N ARG A 182 -4.84 -24.60 -15.66
CA ARG A 182 -4.82 -23.26 -16.29
C ARG A 182 -5.86 -22.30 -15.70
N SER A 183 -6.89 -22.84 -15.06
CA SER A 183 -7.92 -22.07 -14.36
C SER A 183 -7.50 -21.58 -12.98
N ASP A 184 -6.40 -22.12 -12.43
CA ASP A 184 -5.95 -21.78 -11.09
C ASP A 184 -5.37 -20.37 -11.09
N ASN A 185 -5.63 -19.64 -10.02
CA ASN A 185 -5.27 -18.24 -9.84
C ASN A 185 -5.10 -17.93 -8.35
N PHE A 186 -4.39 -16.84 -8.04
CA PHE A 186 -4.41 -16.25 -6.71
C PHE A 186 -5.65 -15.38 -6.58
N LEU A 187 -6.61 -15.81 -5.78
CA LEU A 187 -7.86 -15.09 -5.53
C LEU A 187 -7.66 -14.07 -4.43
N THR A 188 -7.81 -12.79 -4.75
CA THR A 188 -7.71 -11.72 -3.76
C THR A 188 -8.85 -11.80 -2.74
N LYS A 189 -8.55 -11.49 -1.47
CA LYS A 189 -9.53 -11.47 -0.38
C LYS A 189 -9.66 -10.05 0.19
N SER A 190 -10.90 -9.58 0.32
CA SER A 190 -11.19 -8.24 0.85
C SER A 190 -10.56 -8.03 2.23
N GLY A 191 -9.91 -6.88 2.41
CA GLY A 191 -9.27 -6.48 3.66
C GLY A 191 -7.98 -7.23 3.98
N VAL A 192 -7.52 -8.11 3.09
CA VAL A 192 -6.22 -8.78 3.23
C VAL A 192 -5.17 -7.98 2.46
N ARG A 193 -4.03 -7.76 3.12
CA ARG A 193 -2.87 -7.07 2.57
C ARG A 193 -1.73 -8.06 2.42
N VAL A 194 -1.28 -8.29 1.19
CA VAL A 194 -0.20 -9.22 0.87
C VAL A 194 1.06 -8.42 0.58
N TYR A 195 2.13 -8.70 1.31
CA TYR A 195 3.43 -8.05 1.16
C TYR A 195 4.47 -9.08 0.74
N GLY A 196 5.16 -8.82 -0.38
CA GLY A 196 6.37 -9.53 -0.76
C GLY A 196 7.64 -8.80 -0.31
N GLY A 197 8.78 -9.42 -0.55
CA GLY A 197 10.08 -8.81 -0.24
C GLY A 197 10.78 -9.33 1.01
N PHE A 198 10.30 -10.42 1.60
CA PHE A 198 10.88 -10.98 2.82
C PHE A 198 11.92 -12.06 2.49
N ASN A 199 12.99 -12.15 3.25
CA ASN A 199 13.98 -13.22 3.19
C ASN A 199 13.58 -14.45 4.03
N GLY A 200 12.59 -14.31 4.92
CA GLY A 200 12.13 -15.41 5.79
C GLY A 200 12.71 -15.39 7.21
N GLY A 201 13.14 -14.21 7.68
CA GLY A 201 13.72 -14.03 9.02
C GLY A 201 13.30 -12.73 9.71
N GLU A 202 12.46 -11.94 9.07
CA GLU A 202 12.02 -10.64 9.53
C GLU A 202 11.07 -10.73 10.71
N THR A 203 11.17 -9.74 11.59
CA THR A 203 10.32 -9.57 12.78
C THR A 203 9.38 -8.37 12.66
N VAL A 204 9.62 -7.47 11.70
CA VAL A 204 8.79 -6.29 11.41
C VAL A 204 8.71 -6.06 9.90
N ARG A 205 7.58 -5.50 9.42
CA ARG A 205 7.30 -5.28 7.98
C ARG A 205 8.40 -4.48 7.28
N LEU A 206 8.87 -3.40 7.91
CA LEU A 206 9.88 -2.47 7.36
C LEU A 206 11.27 -3.11 7.15
N GLN A 207 11.50 -4.36 7.57
CA GLN A 207 12.76 -5.07 7.27
C GLN A 207 12.77 -5.68 5.86
N ARG A 208 11.61 -5.78 5.19
CA ARG A 208 11.50 -6.34 3.84
C ARG A 208 12.20 -5.45 2.82
N ASP A 209 12.71 -6.06 1.76
CA ASP A 209 13.26 -5.39 0.60
C ASP A 209 12.88 -6.19 -0.66
N TRP A 210 11.88 -5.70 -1.37
CA TRP A 210 11.32 -6.34 -2.56
C TRP A 210 12.23 -6.26 -3.79
N ASN A 211 13.29 -5.45 -3.75
CA ASN A 211 14.28 -5.41 -4.82
C ASN A 211 15.33 -6.51 -4.64
N THR A 212 15.71 -6.82 -3.41
CA THR A 212 16.73 -7.84 -3.11
C THR A 212 16.14 -9.23 -2.84
N HIS A 213 14.91 -9.32 -2.33
CA HIS A 213 14.22 -10.58 -2.00
C HIS A 213 12.90 -10.71 -2.79
N PRO A 214 12.95 -10.89 -4.13
CA PRO A 214 11.77 -10.80 -4.97
C PRO A 214 10.77 -11.94 -4.72
N THR A 215 9.53 -11.57 -4.43
CA THR A 215 8.38 -12.49 -4.40
C THR A 215 7.66 -12.47 -5.76
N ILE A 216 7.62 -13.62 -6.43
CA ILE A 216 7.12 -13.75 -7.81
C ILE A 216 5.87 -14.62 -7.83
N LEU A 217 4.74 -14.06 -8.26
CA LEU A 217 3.53 -14.77 -8.62
C LEU A 217 3.59 -15.13 -10.11
N SER A 218 3.75 -16.40 -10.41
CA SER A 218 3.99 -16.90 -11.77
C SER A 218 2.81 -17.72 -12.27
N GLY A 219 2.36 -17.41 -13.49
CA GLY A 219 1.40 -18.22 -14.21
C GLY A 219 2.00 -19.50 -14.83
N GLU A 220 3.32 -19.68 -14.79
CA GLU A 220 3.99 -20.88 -15.32
C GLU A 220 3.83 -22.08 -14.38
N ILE A 221 2.69 -22.77 -14.48
CA ILE A 221 2.27 -23.85 -13.57
C ILE A 221 2.74 -25.26 -14.00
N GLY A 222 3.64 -25.36 -14.99
CA GLY A 222 4.02 -26.64 -15.58
C GLY A 222 5.42 -26.66 -16.18
N GLY A 223 5.51 -27.10 -17.43
CA GLY A 223 6.77 -27.14 -18.19
C GLY A 223 7.12 -25.78 -18.77
N VAL A 224 8.30 -25.67 -19.39
CA VAL A 224 8.72 -24.43 -20.04
C VAL A 224 7.86 -24.14 -21.28
N GLY A 225 7.14 -23.02 -21.26
CA GLY A 225 6.41 -22.44 -22.38
C GLY A 225 4.96 -22.09 -22.04
N ALA A 226 4.42 -21.07 -22.70
CA ALA A 226 3.14 -20.47 -22.32
C ALA A 226 1.88 -21.36 -22.46
N THR A 227 1.97 -22.58 -22.99
CA THR A 227 0.78 -23.38 -23.35
C THR A 227 0.05 -23.99 -22.17
N ASP A 228 0.75 -24.24 -21.07
CA ASP A 228 0.18 -24.73 -19.81
C ASP A 228 0.05 -23.65 -18.75
N ASN A 229 0.53 -22.42 -19.02
CA ASN A 229 0.39 -21.31 -18.09
C ASN A 229 -1.07 -21.03 -17.74
N CYS A 230 -1.31 -20.61 -16.50
CA CYS A 230 -2.63 -20.18 -16.08
C CYS A 230 -3.11 -18.98 -16.90
N TYR A 231 -4.42 -18.86 -17.05
CA TYR A 231 -5.03 -17.76 -17.80
C TYR A 231 -4.81 -16.43 -17.08
N HIS A 232 -5.10 -16.41 -15.77
CA HIS A 232 -5.03 -15.22 -14.93
C HIS A 232 -4.16 -15.56 -13.73
N VAL A 233 -3.07 -14.82 -13.52
CA VAL A 233 -2.22 -15.05 -12.34
C VAL A 233 -2.97 -14.64 -11.07
N VAL A 234 -3.63 -13.47 -11.11
CA VAL A 234 -4.42 -12.93 -10.01
C VAL A 234 -5.85 -12.65 -10.47
N LEU A 235 -6.81 -13.01 -9.62
CA LEU A 235 -8.23 -12.79 -9.86
C LEU A 235 -8.84 -11.89 -8.77
N ALA A 236 -9.51 -10.82 -9.20
CA ALA A 236 -10.22 -9.87 -8.33
C ALA A 236 -11.71 -9.79 -8.75
N GLU A 237 -12.52 -10.73 -8.27
CA GLU A 237 -13.92 -10.92 -8.72
C GLU A 237 -15.01 -10.65 -7.65
N LEU A 238 -14.63 -10.30 -6.41
CA LEU A 238 -15.59 -10.07 -5.31
C LEU A 238 -15.83 -8.58 -5.03
N SER A 239 -17.08 -8.24 -4.71
CA SER A 239 -17.52 -6.88 -4.39
C SER A 239 -17.06 -6.41 -3.00
N ASN A 240 -15.78 -6.08 -2.84
CA ASN A 240 -15.28 -5.11 -1.86
C ASN A 240 -13.77 -4.84 -2.08
N PRO A 241 -13.36 -3.65 -2.56
CA PRO A 241 -12.08 -3.45 -3.25
C PRO A 241 -10.88 -3.15 -2.32
N THR A 242 -10.85 -3.68 -1.09
CA THR A 242 -9.81 -3.32 -0.11
C THR A 242 -8.64 -4.30 -0.04
N ALA A 243 -8.56 -5.26 -0.96
CA ALA A 243 -7.38 -6.12 -1.07
C ALA A 243 -6.18 -5.28 -1.53
N MET A 244 -5.01 -5.53 -0.96
CA MET A 244 -3.77 -4.86 -1.36
C MET A 244 -2.68 -5.87 -1.68
N LEU A 245 -1.95 -5.62 -2.74
CA LEU A 245 -0.75 -6.34 -3.15
C LEU A 245 0.42 -5.35 -3.14
N ASN A 246 1.44 -5.61 -2.32
CA ASN A 246 2.60 -4.73 -2.16
C ASN A 246 3.94 -5.47 -2.35
N GLY A 247 4.82 -4.96 -3.22
CA GLY A 247 6.18 -5.50 -3.38
C GLY A 247 6.24 -6.86 -4.08
N LEU A 248 5.37 -7.08 -5.07
CA LEU A 248 5.20 -8.36 -5.77
C LEU A 248 5.54 -8.24 -7.26
N THR A 249 6.02 -9.32 -7.86
CA THR A 249 6.08 -9.47 -9.32
C THR A 249 5.00 -10.42 -9.80
N ILE A 250 4.15 -10.00 -10.75
CA ILE A 250 3.09 -10.81 -11.37
C ILE A 250 3.48 -11.07 -12.82
N THR A 251 3.67 -12.34 -13.18
CA THR A 251 4.24 -12.69 -14.49
C THR A 251 3.68 -13.95 -15.11
N ARG A 252 3.84 -14.06 -16.43
CA ARG A 252 3.59 -15.28 -17.22
C ARG A 252 2.14 -15.76 -17.23
N GLY A 253 1.18 -14.89 -16.95
CA GLY A 253 -0.22 -15.19 -17.26
C GLY A 253 -0.46 -15.27 -18.77
N TYR A 254 -1.24 -16.25 -19.22
CA TYR A 254 -1.48 -16.52 -20.64
C TYR A 254 -2.98 -16.69 -20.94
N ALA A 255 -3.73 -15.60 -20.83
CA ALA A 255 -5.16 -15.51 -21.12
C ALA A 255 -5.45 -15.65 -22.63
N ASN A 256 -5.39 -16.88 -23.14
CA ASN A 256 -5.71 -17.22 -24.53
C ASN A 256 -6.91 -18.19 -24.66
N GLY A 257 -7.69 -18.32 -23.59
CA GLY A 257 -8.87 -19.17 -23.55
C GLY A 257 -10.04 -18.58 -24.33
N GLY A 258 -11.24 -19.09 -24.08
CA GLY A 258 -12.46 -18.53 -24.65
C GLY A 258 -13.27 -17.77 -23.61
N THR A 259 -14.17 -16.90 -24.06
CA THR A 259 -15.17 -16.17 -23.26
C THR A 259 -14.61 -15.15 -22.29
N ILE A 260 -14.18 -15.58 -21.11
CA ILE A 260 -13.67 -14.71 -20.05
C ILE A 260 -12.15 -14.91 -19.83
N ASP A 261 -11.62 -16.03 -20.34
CA ASP A 261 -10.23 -16.46 -20.18
C ASP A 261 -9.29 -15.90 -21.28
N ASP A 262 -9.76 -14.93 -22.07
CA ASP A 262 -8.98 -14.19 -23.07
C ASP A 262 -8.66 -12.74 -22.67
N TYR A 263 -8.93 -12.38 -21.41
CA TYR A 263 -8.67 -11.07 -20.84
C TYR A 263 -7.83 -11.10 -19.57
N GLY A 264 -7.03 -10.08 -19.28
CA GLY A 264 -6.38 -9.94 -17.96
C GLY A 264 -5.39 -11.07 -17.69
N GLY A 265 -4.27 -11.12 -18.42
CA GLY A 265 -3.28 -12.18 -18.25
C GLY A 265 -2.64 -12.15 -16.86
N GLY A 266 -2.15 -10.98 -16.44
CA GLY A 266 -1.59 -10.81 -15.10
C GLY A 266 -2.71 -10.74 -14.05
N ILE A 267 -3.53 -9.70 -14.14
CA ILE A 267 -4.66 -9.47 -13.24
C ILE A 267 -5.94 -9.32 -14.04
N ARG A 268 -6.97 -10.04 -13.60
CA ARG A 268 -8.33 -9.87 -14.08
C ARG A 268 -9.22 -9.37 -12.94
N ALA A 269 -9.70 -8.14 -13.07
CA ALA A 269 -10.63 -7.51 -12.13
C ALA A 269 -12.01 -7.31 -12.78
N ARG A 270 -13.02 -8.03 -12.28
CA ARG A 270 -14.39 -7.98 -12.81
C ARG A 270 -15.40 -7.80 -11.68
N GLY A 271 -15.85 -6.57 -11.47
CA GLY A 271 -16.75 -6.21 -10.36
C GLY A 271 -16.12 -6.20 -8.96
N GLY A 272 -14.88 -6.68 -8.83
CA GLY A 272 -14.03 -6.51 -7.65
C GLY A 272 -12.87 -5.55 -7.87
N GLY A 273 -12.08 -5.31 -6.84
CA GLY A 273 -10.93 -4.42 -6.95
C GLY A 273 -9.76 -4.78 -6.06
N VAL A 274 -8.59 -4.25 -6.43
CA VAL A 274 -7.32 -4.45 -5.75
C VAL A 274 -6.45 -3.20 -5.87
N THR A 275 -5.80 -2.81 -4.78
CA THR A 275 -4.75 -1.78 -4.79
C THR A 275 -3.40 -2.46 -4.98
N LEU A 276 -2.63 -1.96 -5.94
CA LEU A 276 -1.27 -2.39 -6.23
C LEU A 276 -0.30 -1.30 -5.77
N VAL A 277 0.70 -1.68 -4.98
CA VAL A 277 1.75 -0.79 -4.48
C VAL A 277 3.09 -1.47 -4.74
N ASN A 278 4.06 -0.81 -5.38
CA ASN A 278 5.38 -1.44 -5.64
C ASN A 278 5.27 -2.79 -6.40
N VAL A 279 4.30 -2.91 -7.32
CA VAL A 279 4.04 -4.16 -8.07
C VAL A 279 4.61 -4.08 -9.49
N ARG A 280 5.22 -5.17 -9.93
CA ARG A 280 5.73 -5.34 -11.30
C ARG A 280 4.87 -6.33 -12.06
N LEU A 281 4.26 -5.92 -13.17
CA LEU A 281 3.52 -6.79 -14.09
C LEU A 281 4.35 -7.00 -15.36
N ILE A 282 4.84 -8.23 -15.55
CA ILE A 282 5.86 -8.53 -16.56
C ILE A 282 5.44 -9.69 -17.45
N ASP A 283 5.56 -9.53 -18.76
CA ASP A 283 5.39 -10.61 -19.75
C ASP A 283 4.04 -11.35 -19.64
N ASN A 284 2.97 -10.63 -19.28
CA ASN A 284 1.63 -11.19 -19.26
C ASN A 284 0.93 -11.00 -20.61
N TYR A 285 0.12 -11.99 -20.99
CA TYR A 285 -0.53 -12.04 -22.29
C TYR A 285 -2.03 -12.22 -22.15
N ALA A 286 -2.78 -11.46 -22.94
CA ALA A 286 -4.19 -11.65 -23.21
C ALA A 286 -4.43 -11.68 -24.73
N ALA A 287 -5.24 -12.63 -25.20
CA ALA A 287 -5.60 -12.70 -26.61
C ALA A 287 -6.51 -11.53 -27.02
N SER A 288 -7.34 -11.03 -26.11
CA SER A 288 -8.18 -9.84 -26.34
C SER A 288 -7.65 -8.61 -25.62
N THR A 289 -7.86 -8.46 -24.31
CA THR A 289 -7.78 -7.14 -23.65
C THR A 289 -7.10 -7.23 -22.28
N GLY A 290 -6.27 -6.24 -21.95
CA GLY A 290 -5.59 -6.17 -20.66
C GLY A 290 -4.53 -7.25 -20.52
N GLY A 291 -3.42 -7.13 -21.25
CA GLY A 291 -2.33 -8.11 -21.15
C GLY A 291 -1.82 -8.22 -19.72
N GLY A 292 -1.46 -7.08 -19.13
CA GLY A 292 -1.11 -6.96 -17.72
C GLY A 292 -2.35 -6.95 -16.84
N VAL A 293 -3.21 -5.95 -16.99
CA VAL A 293 -4.44 -5.79 -16.19
C VAL A 293 -5.66 -5.57 -17.08
N MET A 294 -6.74 -6.30 -16.81
CA MET A 294 -8.07 -5.95 -17.30
C MET A 294 -8.99 -5.58 -16.13
N VAL A 295 -9.63 -4.40 -16.22
CA VAL A 295 -10.70 -3.96 -15.32
C VAL A 295 -12.02 -3.81 -16.08
N ASN A 296 -13.10 -4.44 -15.59
CA ASN A 296 -14.44 -4.36 -16.19
C ASN A 296 -15.57 -4.51 -15.15
N LEU A 297 -16.82 -4.20 -15.54
CA LEU A 297 -18.07 -4.42 -14.81
C LEU A 297 -18.09 -3.86 -13.39
N GLY A 298 -17.65 -2.61 -13.21
CA GLY A 298 -17.63 -1.99 -11.89
C GLY A 298 -16.33 -2.20 -11.11
N GLY A 299 -15.39 -3.01 -11.62
CA GLY A 299 -14.13 -3.28 -10.94
C GLY A 299 -13.20 -2.06 -10.84
N THR A 300 -12.23 -2.15 -9.94
CA THR A 300 -11.28 -1.06 -9.66
C THR A 300 -9.87 -1.62 -9.45
N VAL A 301 -8.89 -1.17 -10.23
CA VAL A 301 -7.47 -1.48 -9.97
C VAL A 301 -6.72 -0.17 -9.88
N LYS A 302 -6.30 0.17 -8.66
CA LYS A 302 -5.47 1.34 -8.38
C LYS A 302 -4.02 0.90 -8.34
N ALA A 303 -3.14 1.59 -9.05
CA ALA A 303 -1.73 1.28 -9.09
C ALA A 303 -0.90 2.48 -8.67
N TYR A 304 -0.06 2.26 -7.66
CA TYR A 304 0.89 3.20 -7.11
C TYR A 304 2.28 2.57 -7.18
N ASN A 305 3.28 3.32 -7.65
CA ASN A 305 4.65 2.82 -7.78
C ASN A 305 4.71 1.47 -8.50
N CYS A 306 4.02 1.34 -9.64
CA CYS A 306 3.95 0.07 -10.38
C CYS A 306 4.68 0.14 -11.73
N SER A 307 5.18 -1.01 -12.18
CA SER A 307 5.74 -1.12 -13.54
C SER A 307 4.98 -2.17 -14.36
N PHE A 308 4.67 -1.82 -15.60
CA PHE A 308 4.01 -2.67 -16.58
C PHE A 308 4.96 -2.86 -17.75
N VAL A 309 5.53 -4.05 -17.87
CA VAL A 309 6.64 -4.34 -18.76
C VAL A 309 6.29 -5.48 -19.70
N ASN A 310 6.42 -5.25 -21.02
CA ASN A 310 6.27 -6.28 -22.06
C ASN A 310 4.94 -7.05 -22.03
N ASN A 311 3.88 -6.47 -21.48
CA ASN A 311 2.57 -7.09 -21.48
C ASN A 311 1.87 -6.92 -22.83
N GLN A 312 1.09 -7.91 -23.24
CA GLN A 312 0.54 -7.96 -24.59
C GLN A 312 -0.96 -8.27 -24.61
N ALA A 313 -1.73 -7.45 -25.33
CA ALA A 313 -3.14 -7.65 -25.64
C ALA A 313 -3.32 -7.75 -27.16
N GLN A 314 -2.97 -8.90 -27.75
CA GLN A 314 -2.70 -9.02 -29.19
C GLN A 314 -3.88 -8.57 -30.09
N GLY A 315 -5.12 -8.90 -29.70
CA GLY A 315 -6.32 -8.63 -30.48
C GLY A 315 -7.14 -7.42 -30.04
N GLY A 316 -6.75 -6.71 -28.97
CA GLY A 316 -7.63 -5.72 -28.34
C GLY A 316 -6.89 -4.57 -27.69
N HIS A 317 -7.22 -4.26 -26.43
CA HIS A 317 -6.95 -2.96 -25.84
C HIS A 317 -6.09 -3.08 -24.58
N GLY A 318 -5.22 -2.10 -24.32
CA GLY A 318 -4.47 -1.98 -23.06
C GLY A 318 -3.48 -3.12 -22.88
N GLY A 319 -2.31 -3.02 -23.51
CA GLY A 319 -1.27 -4.04 -23.40
C GLY A 319 -0.80 -4.18 -21.96
N GLY A 320 -0.42 -3.05 -21.36
CA GLY A 320 -0.11 -2.95 -19.92
C GLY A 320 -1.38 -2.92 -19.07
N TYR A 321 -2.24 -1.94 -19.31
CA TYR A 321 -3.43 -1.70 -18.49
C TYR A 321 -4.66 -1.37 -19.35
N TYR A 322 -5.76 -2.06 -19.09
CA TYR A 322 -7.08 -1.74 -19.62
C TYR A 322 -8.07 -1.45 -18.50
N GLY A 323 -8.72 -0.29 -18.57
CA GLY A 323 -9.83 0.07 -17.68
C GLY A 323 -11.10 0.40 -18.47
N SER A 324 -12.24 -0.22 -18.11
CA SER A 324 -13.49 -0.09 -18.86
C SER A 324 -14.76 0.03 -18.03
N VAL A 325 -15.74 0.72 -18.66
CA VAL A 325 -17.18 0.85 -18.40
C VAL A 325 -17.72 0.67 -16.98
N ALA A 326 -18.34 1.76 -16.51
CA ALA A 326 -19.15 1.86 -15.29
C ALA A 326 -18.42 1.36 -14.04
N SER A 327 -17.13 1.69 -13.89
CA SER A 327 -16.41 1.48 -12.64
C SER A 327 -17.13 2.21 -11.50
N ALA A 328 -17.19 1.57 -10.33
CA ALA A 328 -17.76 2.21 -9.15
C ALA A 328 -16.89 3.39 -8.68
N GLU A 329 -15.59 3.35 -8.98
CA GLU A 329 -14.62 4.38 -8.64
C GLU A 329 -13.74 4.73 -9.86
N ALA A 330 -13.05 5.87 -9.78
CA ALA A 330 -12.05 6.24 -10.77
C ALA A 330 -10.88 5.25 -10.77
N GLN A 331 -10.34 4.94 -11.94
CA GLN A 331 -9.05 4.24 -12.02
C GLN A 331 -7.94 5.22 -11.64
N THR A 332 -6.95 4.73 -10.88
CA THR A 332 -5.81 5.52 -10.40
C THR A 332 -4.52 4.87 -10.84
N LEU A 333 -3.70 5.61 -11.58
CA LEU A 333 -2.34 5.25 -11.95
C LEU A 333 -1.43 6.40 -11.55
N VAL A 334 -0.56 6.14 -10.58
CA VAL A 334 0.33 7.12 -9.97
C VAL A 334 1.73 6.50 -9.92
N ASN A 335 2.74 7.19 -10.45
CA ASN A 335 4.15 6.78 -10.38
C ASN A 335 4.39 5.48 -11.13
N CYS A 336 3.74 5.37 -12.27
CA CYS A 336 3.72 4.12 -13.01
C CYS A 336 4.55 4.21 -14.29
N VAL A 337 5.34 3.17 -14.51
CA VAL A 337 6.10 2.95 -15.74
C VAL A 337 5.35 1.98 -16.64
N PHE A 338 5.23 2.33 -17.93
CA PHE A 338 4.74 1.44 -18.97
C PHE A 338 5.78 1.36 -20.07
N THR A 339 6.41 0.19 -20.23
CA THR A 339 7.45 -0.01 -21.24
C THR A 339 7.33 -1.32 -22.01
N GLY A 340 7.55 -1.27 -23.32
CA GLY A 340 7.55 -2.46 -24.18
C GLY A 340 6.18 -3.15 -24.33
N ASN A 341 5.08 -2.54 -23.88
CA ASN A 341 3.76 -3.17 -23.94
C ASN A 341 3.15 -3.07 -25.36
N TYR A 342 2.32 -4.04 -25.72
CA TYR A 342 1.69 -4.13 -27.04
C TYR A 342 0.18 -4.35 -26.98
N ALA A 343 -0.58 -3.64 -27.83
CA ALA A 343 -2.01 -3.91 -28.05
C ALA A 343 -2.46 -3.52 -29.47
N TRP A 344 -3.72 -3.74 -29.83
CA TRP A 344 -4.32 -3.08 -30.99
C TRP A 344 -4.57 -1.59 -30.71
N ARG A 345 -5.04 -1.24 -29.50
CA ARG A 345 -5.16 0.15 -29.03
C ARG A 345 -4.65 0.32 -27.61
N GLY A 346 -3.94 1.41 -27.36
CA GLY A 346 -3.37 1.65 -26.03
C GLY A 346 -2.32 0.60 -25.71
N GLY A 347 -1.17 0.65 -26.39
CA GLY A 347 -0.08 -0.31 -26.16
C GLY A 347 0.30 -0.35 -24.69
N GLY A 348 0.55 0.81 -24.09
CA GLY A 348 0.69 0.97 -22.65
C GLY A 348 -0.67 0.90 -21.93
N ILE A 349 -1.49 1.93 -22.12
CA ILE A 349 -2.76 2.13 -21.41
C ILE A 349 -3.91 2.29 -22.40
N ALA A 350 -5.03 1.62 -22.15
CA ALA A 350 -6.31 1.92 -22.78
C ALA A 350 -7.40 2.16 -21.73
N LEU A 351 -8.07 3.31 -21.80
CA LEU A 351 -9.17 3.65 -20.90
C LEU A 351 -10.44 3.92 -21.69
N GLU A 352 -11.51 3.22 -21.35
CA GLU A 352 -12.79 3.28 -22.04
C GLU A 352 -13.94 3.63 -21.10
N ASN A 353 -14.66 4.71 -21.42
CA ASN A 353 -15.98 5.09 -20.88
C ASN A 353 -16.25 4.72 -19.40
N SER A 354 -15.48 5.25 -18.45
CA SER A 354 -15.74 5.06 -17.01
C SER A 354 -16.88 5.93 -16.45
N GLY A 355 -17.24 7.03 -17.13
CA GLY A 355 -18.11 8.08 -16.56
C GLY A 355 -17.48 8.87 -15.39
N LEU A 356 -16.32 8.41 -14.90
CA LEU A 356 -15.51 8.99 -13.84
C LEU A 356 -14.15 9.40 -14.41
N GLN A 357 -13.60 10.51 -13.92
CA GLN A 357 -12.28 10.98 -14.34
C GLN A 357 -11.19 10.14 -13.67
N PRO A 358 -10.33 9.44 -14.43
CA PRO A 358 -9.21 8.72 -13.83
C PRO A 358 -8.15 9.69 -13.32
N VAL A 359 -7.39 9.25 -12.32
CA VAL A 359 -6.20 9.93 -11.81
C VAL A 359 -5.00 9.36 -12.55
N LEU A 360 -4.40 10.14 -13.45
CA LEU A 360 -3.25 9.77 -14.27
C LEU A 360 -2.14 10.78 -13.99
N VAL A 361 -1.29 10.47 -13.02
CA VAL A 361 -0.30 11.41 -12.50
C VAL A 361 1.06 10.72 -12.50
N ASN A 362 2.08 11.43 -12.97
CA ASN A 362 3.46 10.96 -12.88
C ASN A 362 3.69 9.61 -13.56
N LEU A 363 3.32 9.55 -14.84
CA LEU A 363 3.47 8.35 -15.65
C LEU A 363 4.64 8.49 -16.61
N SER A 364 5.40 7.41 -16.78
CA SER A 364 6.42 7.28 -17.82
C SER A 364 6.01 6.19 -18.81
N LEU A 365 5.52 6.59 -19.99
CA LEU A 365 5.09 5.68 -21.07
C LEU A 365 6.11 5.76 -22.21
N SER A 366 6.91 4.71 -22.38
CA SER A 366 7.91 4.67 -23.46
C SER A 366 8.04 3.31 -24.12
N GLY A 367 8.39 3.29 -25.41
CA GLY A 367 8.61 2.05 -26.15
C GLY A 367 7.37 1.15 -26.28
N ASN A 368 6.16 1.64 -25.98
CA ASN A 368 4.93 0.89 -26.16
C ASN A 368 4.47 0.96 -27.62
N SER A 369 3.77 -0.07 -28.08
CA SER A 369 3.36 -0.20 -29.48
C SER A 369 1.88 -0.57 -29.64
N ALA A 370 1.21 0.10 -30.56
CA ALA A 370 -0.15 -0.22 -30.96
C ALA A 370 -0.21 -0.63 -32.44
N GLY A 371 -0.90 -1.73 -32.76
CA GLY A 371 -1.22 -2.08 -34.15
C GLY A 371 -2.12 -1.04 -34.83
N GLY A 372 -3.02 -0.43 -34.06
CA GLY A 372 -3.94 0.63 -34.47
C GLY A 372 -3.50 2.01 -33.97
N GLU A 373 -3.90 2.35 -32.74
CA GLU A 373 -3.91 3.73 -32.26
C GLU A 373 -3.44 3.84 -30.80
N GLY A 374 -2.81 4.95 -30.43
CA GLY A 374 -2.43 5.20 -29.03
C GLY A 374 -1.36 4.22 -28.57
N GLY A 375 -0.15 4.28 -29.13
CA GLY A 375 0.96 3.42 -28.71
C GLY A 375 1.21 3.52 -27.21
N GLY A 376 1.33 4.75 -26.70
CA GLY A 376 1.37 5.02 -25.26
C GLY A 376 -0.01 4.86 -24.64
N LEU A 377 -0.92 5.77 -24.95
CA LEU A 377 -2.23 5.86 -24.31
C LEU A 377 -3.37 6.00 -25.33
N PHE A 378 -4.43 5.23 -25.13
CA PHE A 378 -5.68 5.34 -25.87
C PHE A 378 -6.84 5.66 -24.93
N THR A 379 -7.69 6.61 -25.31
CA THR A 379 -8.93 6.92 -24.59
C THR A 379 -10.15 6.92 -25.50
N SER A 380 -11.22 6.24 -25.07
CA SER A 380 -12.52 6.29 -25.74
C SER A 380 -13.46 7.32 -25.09
N SER A 381 -14.56 7.64 -25.79
CA SER A 381 -15.51 8.70 -25.43
C SER A 381 -16.02 8.68 -23.99
N GLY A 382 -16.27 9.87 -23.42
CA GLY A 382 -17.15 10.04 -22.24
C GLY A 382 -16.68 11.05 -21.20
N SER A 383 -15.39 11.39 -21.14
CA SER A 383 -14.84 12.32 -20.13
C SER A 383 -13.59 13.04 -20.67
N SER A 384 -13.28 14.23 -20.13
CA SER A 384 -11.98 14.87 -20.36
C SER A 384 -10.94 14.17 -19.48
N PHE A 385 -10.12 13.30 -20.08
CA PHE A 385 -8.99 12.69 -19.38
C PHE A 385 -7.96 13.78 -19.10
N VAL A 386 -7.47 13.88 -17.86
CA VAL A 386 -6.37 14.78 -17.51
C VAL A 386 -5.19 13.92 -17.14
N ILE A 387 -4.05 14.21 -17.76
CA ILE A 387 -2.77 13.56 -17.51
C ILE A 387 -1.84 14.65 -16.98
N SER A 388 -1.28 14.44 -15.79
CA SER A 388 -0.40 15.43 -15.15
C SER A 388 1.00 14.87 -14.92
N ASN A 389 2.00 15.75 -14.99
CA ASN A 389 3.40 15.45 -14.64
C ASN A 389 3.96 14.20 -15.34
N SER A 390 3.61 13.97 -16.61
CA SER A 390 3.87 12.67 -17.27
C SER A 390 4.75 12.79 -18.51
N ILE A 391 5.56 11.76 -18.75
CA ILE A 391 6.38 11.59 -19.94
C ILE A 391 5.76 10.54 -20.85
N ILE A 392 5.45 10.92 -22.10
CA ILE A 392 4.90 10.03 -23.14
C ILE A 392 5.76 10.17 -24.38
N TRP A 393 6.72 9.25 -24.53
CA TRP A 393 7.80 9.37 -25.50
C TRP A 393 8.16 8.05 -26.15
N GLY A 394 8.61 8.05 -27.40
CA GLY A 394 9.15 6.84 -28.04
C GLY A 394 8.13 5.73 -28.31
N ASN A 395 6.84 6.00 -28.14
CA ASN A 395 5.78 5.03 -28.44
C ASN A 395 5.48 4.98 -29.95
N THR A 396 4.87 3.89 -30.43
CA THR A 396 4.56 3.68 -31.85
C THR A 396 3.10 3.26 -32.07
N ALA A 397 2.50 3.68 -33.17
CA ALA A 397 1.17 3.23 -33.59
C ALA A 397 1.13 2.99 -35.10
N GLY A 398 0.46 1.92 -35.53
CA GLY A 398 0.35 1.56 -36.95
C GLY A 398 -0.58 2.46 -37.77
N VAL A 399 -1.50 3.18 -37.11
CA VAL A 399 -2.49 4.06 -37.77
C VAL A 399 -2.30 5.51 -37.36
N VAL A 400 -2.59 5.88 -36.11
CA VAL A 400 -2.53 7.29 -35.64
C VAL A 400 -2.22 7.40 -34.14
N GLY A 401 -1.74 8.59 -33.74
CA GLY A 401 -1.54 8.94 -32.34
C GLY A 401 -0.57 8.00 -31.62
N PRO A 402 0.71 7.93 -32.04
CA PRO A 402 1.67 7.02 -31.42
C PRO A 402 1.83 7.28 -29.91
N GLN A 403 1.80 8.54 -29.48
CA GLN A 403 1.87 8.88 -28.05
C GLN A 403 0.50 8.75 -27.38
N ILE A 404 -0.47 9.53 -27.86
CA ILE A 404 -1.85 9.54 -27.35
C ILE A 404 -2.83 9.51 -28.54
N SER A 405 -3.90 8.72 -28.42
CA SER A 405 -5.08 8.78 -29.32
C SER A 405 -6.38 8.88 -28.52
N SER A 406 -7.29 9.73 -28.97
CA SER A 406 -8.61 9.95 -28.36
C SER A 406 -9.69 10.08 -29.42
N TRP A 407 -10.86 9.43 -29.23
CA TRP A 407 -11.90 9.38 -30.28
C TRP A 407 -12.94 10.51 -30.26
N THR A 408 -13.20 11.16 -29.13
CA THR A 408 -14.22 12.24 -29.09
C THR A 408 -13.70 13.51 -28.43
N THR A 409 -13.20 13.39 -27.21
CA THR A 409 -12.66 14.50 -26.43
C THR A 409 -11.16 14.23 -26.31
N PRO A 410 -10.30 15.12 -26.80
CA PRO A 410 -8.87 15.00 -26.59
C PRO A 410 -8.57 14.88 -25.08
N ALA A 411 -7.63 14.03 -24.71
CA ALA A 411 -7.03 14.11 -23.39
C ALA A 411 -6.37 15.49 -23.21
N THR A 412 -6.38 16.01 -21.99
CA THR A 412 -5.66 17.20 -21.56
C THR A 412 -4.36 16.76 -20.91
N VAL A 413 -3.23 17.30 -21.35
CA VAL A 413 -1.92 17.05 -20.73
C VAL A 413 -1.45 18.33 -20.06
N ASN A 414 -1.24 18.28 -18.75
CA ASN A 414 -0.69 19.40 -17.98
C ASN A 414 0.67 19.00 -17.45
N TYR A 415 1.68 19.85 -17.62
CA TYR A 415 3.04 19.59 -17.13
C TYR A 415 3.53 18.22 -17.63
N GLY A 416 3.84 18.10 -18.91
CA GLY A 416 4.21 16.81 -19.47
C GLY A 416 5.17 16.91 -20.64
N ILE A 417 5.87 15.81 -20.92
CA ILE A 417 6.70 15.68 -22.12
C ILE A 417 5.98 14.76 -23.09
N VAL A 418 5.57 15.29 -24.25
CA VAL A 418 4.90 14.48 -25.27
C VAL A 418 5.70 14.58 -26.58
N GLN A 419 6.13 13.43 -27.10
CA GLN A 419 6.89 13.40 -28.35
C GLN A 419 6.05 13.95 -29.52
N GLY A 420 6.53 15.02 -30.15
CA GLY A 420 5.81 15.73 -31.20
C GLY A 420 4.77 16.75 -30.70
N GLY A 421 4.67 16.93 -29.39
CA GLY A 421 3.76 17.87 -28.73
C GLY A 421 2.33 17.38 -28.61
N TRP A 422 1.51 18.17 -27.91
CA TRP A 422 0.09 17.90 -27.72
C TRP A 422 -0.71 19.20 -27.64
N ALA A 423 -1.94 19.22 -28.17
CA ALA A 423 -2.67 20.45 -28.45
C ALA A 423 -3.50 20.98 -27.27
N THR A 424 -3.83 20.13 -26.30
CA THR A 424 -4.76 20.47 -25.21
C THR A 424 -4.08 20.31 -23.86
N GLY A 425 -4.06 21.40 -23.08
CA GLY A 425 -3.47 21.46 -21.74
C GLY A 425 -2.41 22.56 -21.62
N ALA A 426 -1.51 22.42 -20.66
CA ALA A 426 -0.53 23.45 -20.28
C ALA A 426 0.87 22.86 -20.06
N ASN A 427 1.92 23.66 -20.30
CA ASN A 427 3.33 23.30 -20.05
C ASN A 427 3.72 21.94 -20.63
N ILE A 428 3.48 21.79 -21.93
CA ILE A 428 3.77 20.56 -22.68
C ILE A 428 5.12 20.73 -23.38
N LEU A 429 6.14 20.05 -22.87
CA LEU A 429 7.48 20.05 -23.41
C LEU A 429 7.60 19.03 -24.55
N THR A 430 8.58 19.28 -25.42
CA THR A 430 8.86 18.43 -26.61
C THR A 430 10.32 18.02 -26.74
N GLY A 431 11.15 18.40 -25.75
CA GLY A 431 12.54 17.95 -25.66
C GLY A 431 12.62 16.46 -25.37
N ASP A 432 13.75 15.85 -25.74
CA ASP A 432 14.04 14.47 -25.39
C ASP A 432 14.06 14.33 -23.86
N PRO A 433 13.29 13.41 -23.25
CA PRO A 433 13.28 13.22 -21.81
C PRO A 433 14.61 12.67 -21.25
N SER A 434 15.57 12.27 -22.08
CA SER A 434 16.90 11.80 -21.64
C SER A 434 16.80 10.65 -20.63
N PHE A 435 16.17 9.54 -21.04
CA PHE A 435 16.10 8.35 -20.18
C PHE A 435 17.48 7.73 -19.95
N ALA A 436 17.77 7.36 -18.70
CA ALA A 436 19.02 6.77 -18.25
C ALA A 436 19.07 5.24 -18.48
N ASP A 437 17.92 4.57 -18.44
CA ASP A 437 17.82 3.11 -18.44
C ASP A 437 16.51 2.58 -19.07
N ALA A 438 16.27 1.27 -18.98
CA ALA A 438 15.08 0.60 -19.52
C ALA A 438 13.85 0.76 -18.63
N GLU A 439 14.06 1.06 -17.36
CA GLU A 439 13.07 1.37 -16.34
C GLU A 439 12.52 2.81 -16.49
N LEU A 440 13.15 3.63 -17.33
CA LEU A 440 12.76 5.00 -17.68
C LEU A 440 13.05 6.04 -16.58
N ARG A 441 14.12 5.82 -15.79
CA ARG A 441 14.71 6.89 -14.98
C ARG A 441 15.22 8.00 -15.89
N ILE A 442 15.27 9.23 -15.41
CA ILE A 442 15.74 10.39 -16.17
C ILE A 442 17.16 10.78 -15.76
N ASN A 443 17.96 11.25 -16.72
CA ASN A 443 19.28 11.82 -16.44
C ASN A 443 19.16 13.26 -15.93
N LEU A 444 20.17 13.76 -15.23
CA LEU A 444 20.24 15.14 -14.71
C LEU A 444 20.22 16.25 -15.77
N ASP A 445 20.34 15.92 -17.06
CA ASP A 445 20.18 16.85 -18.18
C ASP A 445 18.77 16.84 -18.80
N SER A 446 17.85 16.07 -18.21
CA SER A 446 16.48 15.94 -18.69
C SER A 446 15.71 17.25 -18.53
N PRO A 447 14.91 17.64 -19.53
CA PRO A 447 13.96 18.76 -19.40
C PRO A 447 12.78 18.44 -18.47
N ALA A 448 12.67 17.21 -17.95
CA ALA A 448 11.64 16.82 -16.99
C ALA A 448 11.93 17.30 -15.56
N ILE A 449 13.19 17.64 -15.27
CA ILE A 449 13.65 17.96 -13.92
C ILE A 449 13.13 19.33 -13.48
N ASP A 450 12.61 19.40 -12.26
CA ASP A 450 12.04 20.57 -11.60
C ASP A 450 11.00 21.29 -12.48
N ALA A 451 10.27 20.52 -13.30
CA ALA A 451 9.40 21.03 -14.35
C ALA A 451 7.93 20.65 -14.16
N GLY A 452 7.61 19.79 -13.19
CA GLY A 452 6.25 19.32 -12.89
C GLY A 452 5.41 20.29 -12.05
N ASP A 453 4.21 19.87 -11.71
CA ASP A 453 3.28 20.59 -10.84
C ASP A 453 3.10 19.83 -9.53
N SER A 454 3.72 20.31 -8.46
CA SER A 454 3.64 19.69 -7.14
C SER A 454 2.23 19.70 -6.55
N THR A 455 1.33 20.56 -7.05
CA THR A 455 -0.07 20.62 -6.59
C THR A 455 -0.96 19.57 -7.23
N ALA A 456 -0.46 18.87 -8.27
CA ALA A 456 -1.17 17.80 -8.95
C ALA A 456 -0.94 16.41 -8.34
N ILE A 457 -0.06 16.31 -7.33
CA ILE A 457 0.21 15.06 -6.61
C ILE A 457 -1.02 14.70 -5.75
N PRO A 458 -1.56 13.47 -5.87
CA PRO A 458 -2.74 13.05 -5.11
C PRO A 458 -2.39 12.67 -3.65
N GLU A 459 -3.43 12.52 -2.83
CA GLU A 459 -3.32 11.99 -1.46
C GLU A 459 -2.76 10.55 -1.44
N ASP A 460 -1.92 10.23 -0.45
CA ASP A 460 -1.41 8.89 -0.20
C ASP A 460 -2.40 8.03 0.59
N LEU A 461 -3.53 7.72 -0.04
CA LEU A 461 -4.54 6.85 0.56
C LEU A 461 -4.09 5.37 0.67
N ALA A 462 -2.92 5.02 0.13
CA ALA A 462 -2.44 3.64 0.03
C ALA A 462 -1.28 3.31 0.98
N ASP A 463 -0.80 4.27 1.78
CA ASP A 463 0.36 4.08 2.69
C ASP A 463 1.57 3.56 1.89
N ILE A 464 1.96 4.31 0.84
CA ILE A 464 2.92 3.87 -0.17
C ILE A 464 4.32 3.73 0.42
N ASP A 465 4.69 4.62 1.33
CA ASP A 465 5.98 4.68 2.01
C ASP A 465 6.01 3.86 3.33
N GLU A 466 4.85 3.36 3.76
CA GLU A 466 4.63 2.52 4.94
C GLU A 466 4.83 3.18 6.31
N ASP A 467 4.71 4.51 6.40
CA ASP A 467 4.84 5.25 7.65
C ASP A 467 3.53 5.33 8.48
N HIS A 468 2.42 4.83 7.92
CA HIS A 468 1.06 4.83 8.44
C HIS A 468 0.33 6.19 8.45
N TRP A 469 0.81 7.16 7.70
CA TRP A 469 0.20 8.47 7.52
C TRP A 469 -0.47 8.60 6.15
N THR A 470 -1.74 8.21 6.05
CA THR A 470 -2.46 8.26 4.77
C THR A 470 -3.16 9.59 4.46
N ASP A 471 -2.97 10.62 5.29
CA ASP A 471 -3.56 11.97 5.17
C ASP A 471 -2.46 12.98 4.79
N GLU A 472 -1.66 12.57 3.81
CA GLU A 472 -0.67 13.40 3.14
C GLU A 472 -0.71 13.13 1.64
N ILE A 473 0.21 13.72 0.87
CA ILE A 473 0.32 13.46 -0.57
C ILE A 473 1.33 12.35 -0.83
N VAL A 474 1.22 11.69 -1.99
CA VAL A 474 2.23 10.71 -2.43
C VAL A 474 3.62 11.37 -2.51
N ASP A 475 4.48 11.05 -1.56
CA ASP A 475 5.74 11.72 -1.26
C ASP A 475 6.97 10.94 -1.72
N VAL A 476 6.82 9.65 -2.00
CA VAL A 476 7.83 8.79 -2.63
C VAL A 476 7.54 8.50 -4.10
N ASP A 477 8.61 8.32 -4.88
CA ASP A 477 8.57 7.91 -6.27
C ASP A 477 8.67 6.38 -6.44
N LEU A 478 8.81 5.90 -7.68
CA LEU A 478 8.90 4.46 -7.97
C LEU A 478 10.16 3.77 -7.42
N ASP A 479 11.22 4.52 -7.09
CA ASP A 479 12.43 4.02 -6.43
C ASP A 479 12.34 4.12 -4.91
N ASN A 480 11.18 4.50 -4.37
CA ASN A 480 10.99 4.80 -2.96
C ASN A 480 11.88 5.98 -2.50
N SER A 481 12.19 6.89 -3.41
CA SER A 481 12.91 8.14 -3.14
C SER A 481 11.95 9.29 -2.97
N TRP A 482 12.32 10.29 -2.15
CA TRP A 482 11.53 11.51 -1.99
C TRP A 482 11.29 12.20 -3.32
N ARG A 483 10.05 12.62 -3.53
CA ARG A 483 9.52 13.05 -4.81
C ARG A 483 9.48 14.57 -5.04
N ARG A 484 9.92 15.33 -4.07
CA ARG A 484 9.85 16.79 -4.15
C ARG A 484 11.23 17.29 -3.84
N GLU A 485 12.20 16.89 -4.66
CA GLU A 485 13.59 17.22 -4.45
C GLU A 485 14.14 18.03 -5.61
N ASN A 486 14.30 19.33 -5.36
CA ASN A 486 14.85 20.23 -6.36
C ASN A 486 16.30 19.88 -6.65
N ILE A 487 16.69 19.86 -7.92
CA ILE A 487 18.10 19.81 -8.30
C ILE A 487 18.64 21.25 -8.35
N PRO A 488 19.48 21.71 -7.39
CA PRO A 488 19.93 23.11 -7.29
C PRO A 488 20.64 23.67 -8.51
N SER A 489 21.13 22.80 -9.40
CA SER A 489 21.79 23.19 -10.65
C SER A 489 20.83 23.35 -11.83
N VAL A 490 19.59 22.90 -11.69
CA VAL A 490 18.51 22.99 -12.68
C VAL A 490 17.56 24.11 -12.24
N PRO A 491 17.11 24.98 -13.16
CA PRO A 491 16.09 25.98 -12.82
C PRO A 491 14.70 25.37 -12.69
N ASP A 492 14.02 25.63 -11.57
CA ASP A 492 12.60 25.32 -11.42
C ASP A 492 11.76 26.01 -12.51
N THR A 493 11.11 25.21 -13.34
CA THR A 493 10.19 25.67 -14.39
C THR A 493 8.74 25.23 -14.16
N GLY A 494 8.52 24.40 -13.14
CA GLY A 494 7.23 23.87 -12.72
C GLY A 494 6.42 24.77 -11.78
N ILE A 495 5.44 24.16 -11.11
CA ILE A 495 4.72 24.77 -9.97
C ILE A 495 5.27 24.14 -8.68
N PRO A 496 5.91 24.94 -7.81
CA PRO A 496 6.36 24.43 -6.53
C PRO A 496 5.21 24.26 -5.54
N ASP A 497 5.45 23.46 -4.50
CA ASP A 497 4.61 23.39 -3.31
C ASP A 497 4.79 24.64 -2.40
N ASP A 498 4.17 24.62 -1.22
CA ASP A 498 4.27 25.71 -0.24
C ASP A 498 5.66 25.83 0.42
N GLU A 499 6.48 24.80 0.31
CA GLU A 499 7.88 24.77 0.75
C GLU A 499 8.86 25.18 -0.36
N GLY A 500 8.38 25.39 -1.60
CA GLY A 500 9.21 25.79 -2.73
C GLY A 500 9.80 24.61 -3.53
N ARG A 501 9.33 23.39 -3.30
CA ARG A 501 9.82 22.17 -3.96
C ARG A 501 8.97 21.83 -5.18
N THR A 502 9.61 21.52 -6.29
CA THR A 502 9.01 21.23 -7.59
C THR A 502 9.29 19.80 -7.96
N VAL A 503 8.24 19.02 -8.18
CA VAL A 503 8.35 17.62 -8.63
C VAL A 503 8.84 17.51 -10.08
N ASP A 504 9.51 16.42 -10.40
CA ASP A 504 9.87 16.07 -11.76
C ASP A 504 8.67 15.52 -12.55
N MET A 505 8.74 15.59 -13.88
CA MET A 505 7.79 14.87 -14.71
C MET A 505 8.20 13.40 -14.86
N GLY A 506 7.23 12.49 -14.77
CA GLY A 506 7.42 11.05 -14.94
C GLY A 506 7.31 10.28 -13.63
N ALA A 507 7.58 8.98 -13.69
CA ALA A 507 7.41 8.09 -12.54
C ALA A 507 8.51 8.23 -11.46
N TYR A 508 9.61 8.92 -11.77
CA TYR A 508 10.80 9.05 -10.94
C TYR A 508 11.10 10.51 -10.65
N GLU A 509 11.66 10.76 -9.47
CA GLU A 509 12.34 12.01 -9.13
C GLU A 509 13.84 11.83 -9.41
N ALA A 510 14.47 12.81 -10.05
CA ALA A 510 15.90 12.82 -10.23
C ALA A 510 16.57 13.13 -8.89
N TRP A 511 17.69 12.46 -8.64
CA TRP A 511 18.52 12.74 -7.48
C TRP A 511 19.95 13.05 -7.92
N ASP A 512 20.54 14.10 -7.37
CA ASP A 512 21.97 14.39 -7.57
C ASP A 512 22.79 13.70 -6.47
N PRO A 513 23.51 12.59 -6.78
CA PRO A 513 24.33 11.89 -5.79
C PRO A 513 25.50 12.73 -5.27
N ALA A 514 25.85 13.86 -5.93
CA ALA A 514 26.83 14.81 -5.41
C ALA A 514 26.27 15.68 -4.28
N LEU A 515 24.95 15.79 -4.17
CA LEU A 515 24.24 16.38 -3.06
C LEU A 515 23.96 15.30 -2.04
N ILE A 516 25.01 14.95 -1.29
CA ILE A 516 24.81 14.27 -0.01
C ILE A 516 23.98 15.22 0.84
N PHE A 517 22.72 14.86 1.05
CA PHE A 517 21.94 15.44 2.13
C PHE A 517 22.71 15.23 3.41
N TRP A 518 23.27 16.31 3.91
CA TRP A 518 23.59 16.44 5.30
C TRP A 518 22.24 16.51 6.02
N ASP A 519 21.64 15.35 6.32
CA ASP A 519 20.70 15.33 7.42
C ASP A 519 21.48 15.88 8.63
N GLY A 520 20.84 16.73 9.41
CA GLY A 520 21.51 17.45 10.48
C GLY A 520 21.94 16.59 11.67
N PHE A 521 22.24 15.30 11.52
CA PHE A 521 22.97 14.57 12.55
C PHE A 521 24.46 14.88 12.43
N GLU A 522 24.91 15.90 13.19
CA GLU A 522 26.33 16.06 13.46
C GLU A 522 26.88 14.72 13.99
N SER A 523 28.01 14.30 13.43
CA SER A 523 28.85 13.18 13.87
C SER A 523 29.35 13.28 15.32
N ASN A 524 28.84 14.22 16.10
CA ASN A 524 29.17 14.53 17.47
C ASN A 524 28.18 13.89 18.46
N ASP A 525 27.03 13.38 18.00
CA ASP A 525 26.06 12.66 18.84
C ASP A 525 26.27 11.13 18.88
N LEU A 526 27.27 10.61 18.17
CA LEU A 526 27.72 9.21 18.29
C LEU A 526 28.70 8.97 19.45
N ASP A 527 29.16 10.02 20.15
CA ASP A 527 30.08 9.90 21.29
C ASP A 527 29.38 9.91 22.67
N ALA A 528 28.04 10.03 22.73
CA ALA A 528 27.31 10.00 24.00
C ALA A 528 26.95 8.57 24.48
N TRP A 529 27.15 7.52 23.67
CA TRP A 529 26.79 6.14 24.00
C TRP A 529 27.96 5.14 24.03
N SER A 530 29.21 5.61 24.12
CA SER A 530 30.41 4.75 24.24
C SER A 530 31.09 4.75 25.62
N ASN A 531 30.54 5.43 26.64
CA ASN A 531 31.20 5.57 27.95
C ASN A 531 30.39 5.14 29.19
N VAL A 532 29.60 4.06 29.11
CA VAL A 532 29.15 3.34 30.32
C VAL A 532 29.28 1.81 30.13
N ALA A 533 30.50 1.33 29.94
CA ALA A 533 30.87 -0.06 30.22
C ALA A 533 32.39 -0.20 30.42
N GLY A 534 32.83 -0.04 31.67
CA GLY A 534 34.21 -0.35 32.10
C GLY A 534 34.41 -0.04 33.58
N GLY A 535 34.32 -1.06 34.44
CA GLY A 535 34.42 -0.98 35.91
C GLY A 535 35.80 -0.57 36.45
N PRO A 536 36.07 -0.61 37.77
CA PRO A 536 35.39 -1.34 38.86
C PRO A 536 34.51 -0.51 39.79
#